data_AF-A0A3G7TQT3-F1
#
_entry.id   AF-A0A3G7TQT3-F1
#
_cell.length_a   1.000
_cell.length_b   1.000
_cell.length_c   1.000
_cell.angle_alpha   90.00
_cell.angle_beta   90.00
_cell.angle_gamma   90.00
#
_symmetry.space_group_name_H-M   'P 1'
#
loop_
_entity.id
_entity.type
_entity.pdbx_description
1 polymer ?
#
loop_
_entity_poly.entity_id
_entity_poly.type
_entity_poly.pdbx_seq_one_letter_code
_entity_poly.pdbx_strand_id
1 'polypeptide(L)'
;MQTPNSSLIPMIDQHAEEAGFLAVLRDYALRAPHYDLDHLTKLESRLEAHLDGLRVAGQTGLEVLLAHLGPHAIGELFASVVLAFEAGNAQVLSRLSEHLRSAVETERGYLMALGWLDWGRVSPWIERMLASPEPLFRRLGLAACGMHRHDPGPALLAGLSHADPGVLARAARTAGELRRRDLMPAIRVHRQHQEAATRFWANWATAQMGDEEALEPLRQFAEQPGEFQYRALCVWLAWQKREHSIAWIRQLMQNPEQRRIGIQAVGLLGDPVSVPWLIQQMSDLPHARVAGEAFSLMTGADLALLDLELQDLPDFDAGPNDAPEDANVAMDPDENLLWPDPRLIAAWWQAHGGDFQAGVGYVLGLQQSESSYRQALARGQQRQRIAAACGIARLRPTEVLFPTSAPAWRQKALLGEPAGFGR
;
A
#
# COMPACT_ATOMS: atom_id res chain seq x y z
N MET A 1 -3.43 26.29 37.78
CA MET A 1 -3.68 24.90 37.35
C MET A 1 -5.11 24.55 37.73
N GLN A 2 -6.05 24.73 36.81
CA GLN A 2 -7.38 24.13 36.94
C GLN A 2 -7.22 22.67 36.52
N THR A 3 -7.51 21.74 37.42
CA THR A 3 -7.72 20.34 37.06
C THR A 3 -8.82 20.30 36.00
N PRO A 4 -8.62 19.61 34.86
CA PRO A 4 -9.66 19.50 33.85
C PRO A 4 -10.92 18.92 34.50
N ASN A 5 -12.07 19.54 34.19
CA ASN A 5 -13.39 19.09 34.66
C ASN A 5 -13.52 17.58 34.42
N SER A 6 -13.88 16.79 35.45
CA SER A 6 -13.95 15.32 35.33
C SER A 6 -14.93 14.82 34.26
N SER A 7 -15.79 15.70 33.75
CA SER A 7 -16.71 15.44 32.64
C SER A 7 -16.05 15.48 31.25
N LEU A 8 -14.84 16.02 31.11
CA LEU A 8 -14.14 16.15 29.82
C LEU A 8 -13.24 14.95 29.51
N ILE A 9 -12.78 14.22 30.52
CA ILE A 9 -11.87 13.08 30.37
C ILE A 9 -12.49 11.97 29.48
N PRO A 10 -13.75 11.53 29.69
CA PRO A 10 -14.34 10.50 28.83
C PRO A 10 -14.45 10.90 27.36
N MET A 11 -14.61 12.20 27.07
CA MET A 11 -14.64 12.71 25.70
C MET A 11 -13.26 12.67 25.05
N ILE A 12 -12.20 12.98 25.81
CA ILE A 12 -10.81 12.89 25.34
C ILE A 12 -10.43 11.42 25.10
N ASP A 13 -10.82 10.52 26.00
CA ASP A 13 -10.62 9.07 25.85
C ASP A 13 -11.27 8.56 24.55
N GLN A 14 -12.52 8.99 24.27
CA GLN A 14 -13.19 8.66 23.02
C GLN A 14 -12.43 9.17 21.79
N HIS A 15 -11.89 10.39 21.82
CA HIS A 15 -11.05 10.88 20.72
C HIS A 15 -9.77 10.06 20.56
N ALA A 16 -9.15 9.62 21.65
CA ALA A 16 -7.95 8.78 21.62
C ALA A 16 -8.23 7.40 21.01
N GLU A 17 -9.29 6.73 21.44
CA GLU A 17 -9.72 5.42 20.93
C GLU A 17 -10.07 5.50 19.44
N GLU A 18 -10.90 6.47 19.04
CA GLU A 18 -11.32 6.63 17.65
C GLU A 18 -10.15 7.02 16.73
N ALA A 19 -9.23 7.88 17.18
CA ALA A 19 -8.03 8.21 16.42
C ALA A 19 -7.14 6.97 16.21
N GLY A 20 -6.97 6.13 17.25
CA GLY A 20 -6.23 4.89 17.16
C GLY A 20 -6.86 3.89 16.18
N PHE A 21 -8.16 3.65 16.32
CA PHE A 21 -8.92 2.77 15.43
C PHE A 21 -8.86 3.24 13.97
N LEU A 22 -9.15 4.52 13.71
CA LEU A 22 -9.18 5.07 12.36
C LEU A 22 -7.79 5.08 11.70
N ALA A 23 -6.71 5.22 12.49
CA ALA A 23 -5.35 5.10 11.97
C ALA A 23 -5.07 3.68 11.45
N VAL A 24 -5.44 2.65 12.20
CA VAL A 24 -5.29 1.24 11.78
C VAL A 24 -6.17 0.94 10.57
N LEU A 25 -7.42 1.40 10.58
CA LEU A 25 -8.34 1.28 9.44
C LEU A 25 -7.78 1.95 8.19
N ARG A 26 -7.16 3.13 8.32
CA ARG A 26 -6.48 3.81 7.22
C ARG A 26 -5.36 2.94 6.65
N ASP A 27 -4.51 2.37 7.49
CA ASP A 27 -3.39 1.54 7.03
C ASP A 27 -3.84 0.26 6.31
N TYR A 28 -4.98 -0.31 6.70
CA TYR A 28 -5.67 -1.36 5.94
C TYR A 28 -6.19 -0.83 4.60
N ALA A 29 -6.93 0.29 4.61
CA ALA A 29 -7.55 0.89 3.44
C ALA A 29 -6.54 1.20 2.32
N LEU A 30 -5.30 1.54 2.66
CA LEU A 30 -4.21 1.78 1.70
C LEU A 30 -3.81 0.56 0.84
N ARG A 31 -4.35 -0.64 1.14
CA ARG A 31 -4.12 -1.89 0.37
C ARG A 31 -5.39 -2.64 0.01
N ALA A 32 -6.54 -2.18 0.50
CA ALA A 32 -7.83 -2.82 0.31
C ALA A 32 -8.35 -2.60 -1.13
N PRO A 33 -9.13 -3.54 -1.69
CA PRO A 33 -9.55 -3.47 -3.09
C PRO A 33 -10.67 -2.46 -3.39
N HIS A 34 -11.40 -1.98 -2.39
CA HIS A 34 -12.66 -1.23 -2.53
C HIS A 34 -12.58 0.24 -2.08
N TYR A 35 -11.41 0.71 -1.66
CA TYR A 35 -11.18 2.11 -1.32
C TYR A 35 -10.67 2.86 -2.54
N ASP A 36 -11.32 3.96 -2.92
CA ASP A 36 -10.79 4.91 -3.88
C ASP A 36 -10.20 6.12 -3.14
N LEU A 37 -9.73 7.12 -3.89
CA LEU A 37 -9.12 8.31 -3.29
C LEU A 37 -10.12 9.18 -2.50
N ASP A 38 -11.42 9.12 -2.81
CA ASP A 38 -12.46 9.85 -2.10
C ASP A 38 -12.90 9.14 -0.82
N HIS A 39 -12.99 7.81 -0.83
CA HIS A 39 -13.12 6.99 0.37
C HIS A 39 -11.96 7.25 1.34
N LEU A 40 -10.72 7.27 0.84
CA LEU A 40 -9.56 7.65 1.64
C LEU A 40 -9.68 9.08 2.18
N THR A 41 -10.11 10.04 1.36
CA THR A 41 -10.32 11.43 1.82
C THR A 41 -11.32 11.49 2.98
N LYS A 42 -12.47 10.84 2.85
CA LYS A 42 -13.51 10.80 3.90
C LYS A 42 -13.00 10.14 5.19
N LEU A 43 -12.30 9.02 5.07
CA LEU A 43 -11.70 8.32 6.20
C LEU A 43 -10.66 9.19 6.92
N GLU A 44 -9.77 9.83 6.15
CA GLU A 44 -8.74 10.70 6.69
C GLU A 44 -9.31 11.98 7.31
N SER A 45 -10.42 12.53 6.81
CA SER A 45 -11.13 13.64 7.44
C SER A 45 -11.70 13.26 8.81
N ARG A 46 -12.24 12.05 8.96
CA ARG A 46 -12.70 11.55 10.27
C ARG A 46 -11.53 11.39 11.24
N LEU A 47 -10.43 10.77 10.79
CA LEU A 47 -9.22 10.63 11.59
C LEU A 47 -8.70 12.00 12.05
N GLU A 48 -8.62 12.96 11.13
CA GLU A 48 -8.18 14.32 11.43
C GLU A 48 -9.08 15.04 12.43
N ALA A 49 -10.40 14.83 12.39
CA ALA A 49 -11.32 15.43 13.36
C ALA A 49 -11.07 14.92 14.80
N HIS A 50 -10.74 13.64 14.98
CA HIS A 50 -10.38 13.10 16.29
C HIS A 50 -9.00 13.58 16.75
N LEU A 51 -8.03 13.66 15.83
CA LEU A 51 -6.73 14.28 16.12
C LEU A 51 -6.91 15.75 16.54
N ASP A 52 -7.80 16.51 15.91
CA ASP A 52 -8.09 17.89 16.27
C ASP A 52 -8.71 18.00 17.68
N GLY A 53 -9.64 17.12 18.03
CA GLY A 53 -10.17 17.02 19.40
C GLY A 53 -9.06 16.81 20.43
N LEU A 54 -8.07 15.96 20.12
CA LEU A 54 -6.91 15.74 20.98
C LEU A 54 -5.96 16.95 21.02
N ARG A 55 -5.79 17.68 19.91
CA ARG A 55 -5.02 18.94 19.87
C ARG A 55 -5.66 20.00 20.77
N VAL A 56 -6.99 20.13 20.72
CA VAL A 56 -7.74 21.06 21.59
C VAL A 56 -7.58 20.71 23.06
N ALA A 57 -7.55 19.41 23.40
CA ALA A 57 -7.27 18.93 24.75
C ALA A 57 -5.81 19.15 25.20
N GLY A 58 -4.90 19.52 24.28
CA GLY A 58 -3.52 19.86 24.56
C GLY A 58 -2.75 18.76 25.29
N GLN A 59 -2.08 19.14 26.38
CA GLN A 59 -1.25 18.22 27.16
C GLN A 59 -2.07 17.07 27.77
N THR A 60 -3.33 17.31 28.16
CA THR A 60 -4.20 16.27 28.70
C THR A 60 -4.55 15.23 27.63
N GLY A 61 -4.82 15.65 26.39
CA GLY A 61 -5.04 14.72 25.27
C GLY A 61 -3.84 13.82 25.00
N LEU A 62 -2.64 14.40 25.06
CA LEU A 62 -1.40 13.64 24.91
C LEU A 62 -1.17 12.66 26.08
N GLU A 63 -1.47 13.05 27.31
CA GLU A 63 -1.35 12.18 28.48
C GLU A 63 -2.29 10.98 28.43
N VAL A 64 -3.53 11.16 27.96
CA VAL A 64 -4.48 10.07 27.72
C VAL A 64 -3.94 9.07 26.70
N LEU A 65 -3.47 9.56 25.54
CA LEU A 65 -2.87 8.71 24.52
C LEU A 65 -1.66 7.91 25.05
N LEU A 66 -0.79 8.57 25.81
CA LEU A 66 0.37 7.92 26.42
C LEU A 66 -0.03 6.87 27.46
N ALA A 67 -1.17 7.04 28.14
CA ALA A 67 -1.71 6.05 29.07
C ALA A 67 -2.28 4.82 28.36
N HIS A 68 -2.72 4.96 27.11
CA HIS A 68 -3.24 3.84 26.30
C HIS A 68 -2.13 3.04 25.60
N LEU A 69 -0.87 3.47 25.68
CA LEU A 69 0.23 2.74 25.05
C LEU A 69 0.48 1.38 25.71
N GLY A 70 0.27 0.32 24.93
CA GLY A 70 0.61 -1.07 25.24
C GLY A 70 1.44 -1.72 24.14
N PRO A 71 1.87 -2.99 24.32
CA PRO A 71 2.74 -3.69 23.37
C PRO A 71 2.21 -3.79 21.93
N HIS A 72 0.88 -3.71 21.76
CA HIS A 72 0.18 -3.85 20.48
C HIS A 72 -0.55 -2.56 20.04
N ALA A 73 -0.28 -1.43 20.71
CA ALA A 73 -1.00 -0.17 20.54
C ALA A 73 -0.54 0.63 19.30
N ILE A 74 -0.77 0.05 18.11
CA ILE A 74 -0.32 0.61 16.83
C ILE A 74 -0.98 1.96 16.55
N GLY A 75 -2.30 2.07 16.75
CA GLY A 75 -3.06 3.28 16.46
C GLY A 75 -2.79 4.41 17.45
N GLU A 76 -2.68 4.08 18.72
CA GLU A 76 -2.38 5.00 19.80
C GLU A 76 -0.95 5.55 19.66
N LEU A 77 0.01 4.70 19.25
CA LEU A 77 1.35 5.19 18.94
C LEU A 77 1.32 6.15 17.75
N PHE A 78 0.54 5.86 16.71
CA PHE A 78 0.37 6.79 15.60
C PHE A 78 -0.10 8.16 16.08
N ALA A 79 -1.21 8.22 16.84
CA ALA A 79 -1.78 9.49 17.31
C ALA A 79 -0.82 10.21 18.27
N SER A 80 -0.15 9.47 19.16
CA SER A 80 0.85 10.01 20.08
C SER A 80 2.02 10.66 19.34
N VAL A 81 2.54 10.00 18.29
CA VAL A 81 3.64 10.51 17.47
C VAL A 81 3.20 11.76 16.71
N VAL A 82 2.01 11.77 16.11
CA VAL A 82 1.48 12.95 15.40
C VAL A 82 1.46 14.17 16.32
N LEU A 83 0.83 14.07 17.49
CA LEU A 83 0.73 15.20 18.43
C LEU A 83 2.09 15.61 18.99
N ALA A 84 2.97 14.65 19.30
CA ALA A 84 4.30 14.95 19.85
C ALA A 84 5.18 15.71 18.84
N PHE A 85 5.11 15.37 17.56
CA PHE A 85 5.81 16.09 16.49
C PHE A 85 5.22 17.48 16.26
N GLU A 86 3.89 17.61 16.24
CA GLU A 86 3.21 18.89 16.06
C GLU A 86 3.49 19.87 17.19
N ALA A 87 3.56 19.38 18.43
CA ALA A 87 3.92 20.15 19.61
C ALA A 87 5.44 20.40 19.76
N GLY A 88 6.29 19.77 18.94
CA GLY A 88 7.74 19.84 19.08
C GLY A 88 8.26 19.32 20.43
N ASN A 89 7.51 18.41 21.08
CA ASN A 89 7.78 17.98 22.44
C ASN A 89 8.86 16.89 22.49
N ALA A 90 10.13 17.31 22.58
CA ALA A 90 11.29 16.42 22.64
C ALA A 90 11.20 15.36 23.75
N GLN A 91 10.63 15.72 24.90
CA GLN A 91 10.55 14.82 26.05
C GLN A 91 9.56 13.69 25.79
N VAL A 92 8.41 14.00 25.19
CA VAL A 92 7.44 12.98 24.78
C VAL A 92 8.01 12.12 23.66
N LEU A 93 8.69 12.70 22.67
CA LEU A 93 9.33 11.93 21.62
C LEU A 93 10.38 10.95 22.18
N SER A 94 11.11 11.32 23.23
CA SER A 94 12.01 10.41 23.95
C SER A 94 11.26 9.24 24.59
N ARG A 95 10.14 9.51 25.27
CA ARG A 95 9.29 8.47 25.87
C ARG A 95 8.71 7.52 24.81
N LEU A 96 8.25 8.05 23.67
CA LEU A 96 7.75 7.26 22.55
C LEU A 96 8.87 6.40 21.93
N SER A 97 10.10 6.94 21.89
CA SER A 97 11.29 6.20 21.45
C SER A 97 11.65 5.07 22.42
N GLU A 98 11.51 5.27 23.73
CA GLU A 98 11.68 4.22 24.74
C GLU A 98 10.62 3.14 24.62
N HIS A 99 9.35 3.51 24.46
CA HIS A 99 8.26 2.57 24.22
C HIS A 99 8.52 1.73 22.96
N LEU A 100 8.94 2.36 21.86
CA LEU A 100 9.22 1.67 20.61
C LEU A 100 10.33 0.60 20.74
N ARG A 101 11.33 0.83 21.62
CA ARG A 101 12.40 -0.15 21.87
C ARG A 101 11.88 -1.41 22.58
N SER A 102 10.85 -1.29 23.41
CA SER A 102 10.25 -2.43 24.13
C SER A 102 9.04 -3.04 23.43
N ALA A 103 8.42 -2.33 22.47
CA ALA A 103 7.22 -2.75 21.76
C ALA A 103 7.39 -2.60 20.23
N VAL A 104 8.27 -3.39 19.63
CA VAL A 104 8.64 -3.28 18.20
C VAL A 104 7.44 -3.41 17.26
N GLU A 105 6.38 -4.13 17.64
CA GLU A 105 5.15 -4.25 16.85
C GLU A 105 4.47 -2.91 16.58
N THR A 106 4.66 -1.94 17.48
CA THR A 106 4.12 -0.59 17.32
C THR A 106 4.88 0.25 16.29
N GLU A 107 6.06 -0.19 15.80
CA GLU A 107 6.86 0.53 14.78
C GLU A 107 6.02 0.97 13.57
N ARG A 108 5.03 0.16 13.19
CA ARG A 108 4.07 0.47 12.12
C ARG A 108 3.31 1.78 12.38
N GLY A 109 2.86 2.02 13.61
CA GLY A 109 2.17 3.24 14.03
C GLY A 109 3.06 4.47 13.93
N TYR A 110 4.33 4.34 14.35
CA TYR A 110 5.32 5.41 14.22
C TYR A 110 5.58 5.76 12.74
N LEU A 111 5.76 4.74 11.89
CA LEU A 111 5.95 4.89 10.44
C LEU A 111 4.73 5.55 9.77
N MET A 112 3.52 5.16 10.16
CA MET A 112 2.28 5.79 9.68
C MET A 112 2.26 7.29 10.00
N ALA A 113 2.68 7.68 11.20
CA ALA A 113 2.70 9.08 11.62
C ALA A 113 3.73 9.90 10.84
N LEU A 114 4.92 9.34 10.62
CA LEU A 114 5.95 9.98 9.80
C LEU A 114 5.48 10.22 8.36
N GLY A 115 4.72 9.29 7.78
CA GLY A 115 4.11 9.45 6.46
C GLY A 115 2.96 10.46 6.43
N TRP A 116 2.20 10.56 7.53
CA TRP A 116 1.04 11.43 7.69
C TRP A 116 1.38 12.92 7.79
N LEU A 117 2.35 13.24 8.65
CA LEU A 117 2.78 14.60 8.92
C LEU A 117 3.38 15.27 7.67
N ASP A 118 3.40 16.60 7.65
CA ASP A 118 4.11 17.38 6.63
C ASP A 118 5.63 17.29 6.77
N TRP A 119 6.34 17.37 5.64
CA TRP A 119 7.81 17.29 5.63
C TRP A 119 8.46 18.32 6.56
N GLY A 120 7.98 19.57 6.53
CA GLY A 120 8.52 20.64 7.37
C GLY A 120 8.41 20.38 8.87
N ARG A 121 7.45 19.55 9.32
CA ARG A 121 7.30 19.16 10.73
C ARG A 121 8.24 18.02 11.10
N VAL A 122 8.48 17.08 10.20
CA VAL A 122 9.31 15.90 10.49
C VAL A 122 10.79 16.14 10.24
N SER A 123 11.17 16.96 9.25
CA SER A 123 12.55 17.06 8.77
C SER A 123 13.60 17.35 9.85
N PRO A 124 13.37 18.22 10.87
CA PRO A 124 14.39 18.48 11.90
C PRO A 124 14.70 17.26 12.78
N TRP A 125 13.75 16.33 12.88
CA TRP A 125 13.89 15.09 13.63
C TRP A 125 14.46 13.97 12.77
N ILE A 126 14.11 13.94 11.48
CA ILE A 126 14.63 12.95 10.53
C ILE A 126 16.14 13.01 10.42
N GLU A 127 16.74 14.20 10.42
CA GLU A 127 18.21 14.34 10.42
C GLU A 127 18.86 13.65 11.64
N ARG A 128 18.25 13.78 12.83
CA ARG A 128 18.71 13.12 14.05
C ARG A 128 18.53 11.60 13.98
N MET A 129 17.41 11.14 13.44
CA MET A 129 17.12 9.73 13.23
C MET A 129 18.12 9.08 12.26
N LEU A 130 18.42 9.75 11.16
CA LEU A 130 19.41 9.29 10.17
C LEU A 130 20.83 9.22 10.76
N ALA A 131 21.17 10.14 11.68
CA ALA A 131 22.47 10.17 12.36
C ALA A 131 22.58 9.17 13.52
N SER A 132 21.45 8.66 14.05
CA SER A 132 21.40 7.78 15.22
C SER A 132 22.24 6.51 15.04
N PRO A 133 22.99 6.04 16.05
CA PRO A 133 23.70 4.77 15.98
C PRO A 133 22.75 3.55 15.99
N GLU A 134 21.50 3.71 16.44
CA GLU A 134 20.54 2.61 16.56
C GLU A 134 19.91 2.28 15.19
N PRO A 135 19.94 1.00 14.75
CA PRO A 135 19.37 0.60 13.47
C PRO A 135 17.88 0.96 13.30
N LEU A 136 17.11 0.83 14.38
CA LEU A 136 15.68 1.19 14.43
C LEU A 136 15.44 2.64 13.97
N PHE A 137 16.14 3.63 14.56
CA PHE A 137 15.93 5.03 14.21
C PHE A 137 16.48 5.37 12.83
N ARG A 138 17.59 4.76 12.38
CA ARG A 138 18.04 4.90 10.99
C ARG A 138 16.98 4.41 10.01
N ARG A 139 16.32 3.27 10.27
CA ARG A 139 15.20 2.76 9.46
C ARG A 139 14.05 3.76 9.41
N LEU A 140 13.62 4.31 10.55
CA LEU A 140 12.56 5.31 10.60
C LEU A 140 12.91 6.56 9.80
N GLY A 141 14.13 7.08 9.93
CA GLY A 141 14.61 8.25 9.19
C GLY A 141 14.60 8.02 7.67
N LEU A 142 15.18 6.91 7.21
CA LEU A 142 15.14 6.51 5.80
C LEU A 142 13.69 6.32 5.33
N ALA A 143 12.82 5.81 6.19
CA ALA A 143 11.43 5.60 5.85
C ALA A 143 10.66 6.89 5.61
N ALA A 144 10.82 7.87 6.49
CA ALA A 144 10.24 9.19 6.29
C ALA A 144 10.72 9.81 4.97
N CYS A 145 12.02 9.80 4.69
CA CYS A 145 12.58 10.28 3.44
C CYS A 145 11.92 9.62 2.21
N GLY A 146 11.81 8.29 2.23
CA GLY A 146 11.10 7.55 1.18
C GLY A 146 9.65 7.96 1.05
N MET A 147 8.86 7.95 2.13
CA MET A 147 7.44 8.32 2.13
C MET A 147 7.15 9.74 1.63
N HIS A 148 8.09 10.66 1.88
CA HIS A 148 8.03 12.07 1.47
C HIS A 148 8.68 12.36 0.12
N ARG A 149 9.30 11.35 -0.50
CA ARG A 149 10.14 11.50 -1.70
C ARG A 149 11.23 12.56 -1.53
N HIS A 150 11.80 12.64 -0.33
CA HIS A 150 12.93 13.50 -0.02
C HIS A 150 14.23 12.71 -0.03
N ASP A 151 15.26 13.21 -0.71
CA ASP A 151 16.57 12.56 -0.77
C ASP A 151 17.35 12.74 0.55
N PRO A 152 17.75 11.65 1.26
CA PRO A 152 18.58 11.75 2.46
C PRO A 152 20.08 11.91 2.16
N GLY A 153 20.48 12.01 0.89
CA GLY A 153 21.85 12.24 0.48
C GLY A 153 22.79 11.12 0.93
N PRO A 154 23.94 11.42 1.58
CA PRO A 154 24.90 10.42 2.01
C PRO A 154 24.35 9.36 2.97
N ALA A 155 23.32 9.69 3.76
CA ALA A 155 22.71 8.74 4.69
C ALA A 155 22.04 7.55 3.96
N LEU A 156 21.56 7.77 2.72
CA LEU A 156 21.01 6.70 1.89
C LEU A 156 22.09 5.67 1.51
N LEU A 157 23.24 6.15 1.04
CA LEU A 157 24.38 5.30 0.66
C LEU A 157 24.93 4.56 1.89
N ALA A 158 25.05 5.23 3.02
CA ALA A 158 25.45 4.59 4.29
C ALA A 158 24.46 3.48 4.70
N GLY A 159 23.15 3.68 4.49
CA GLY A 159 22.13 2.67 4.73
C GLY A 159 22.28 1.42 3.87
N LEU A 160 22.69 1.55 2.60
CA LEU A 160 22.92 0.42 1.69
C LEU A 160 24.14 -0.44 2.05
N SER A 161 25.04 0.08 2.88
CA SER A 161 26.22 -0.62 3.38
C SER A 161 26.10 -0.96 4.88
N HIS A 162 24.92 -0.81 5.46
CA HIS A 162 24.70 -1.01 6.89
C HIS A 162 24.66 -2.51 7.25
N ALA A 163 25.19 -2.87 8.41
CA ALA A 163 25.26 -4.27 8.86
C ALA A 163 23.89 -4.87 9.22
N ASP A 164 22.99 -4.06 9.76
CA ASP A 164 21.60 -4.45 10.03
C ASP A 164 20.81 -4.62 8.71
N PRO A 165 20.27 -5.82 8.42
CA PRO A 165 19.52 -6.08 7.18
C PRO A 165 18.26 -5.22 7.04
N GLY A 166 17.61 -4.85 8.13
CA GLY A 166 16.42 -4.00 8.10
C GLY A 166 16.73 -2.59 7.62
N VAL A 167 17.85 -2.00 8.06
CA VAL A 167 18.35 -0.69 7.58
C VAL A 167 18.64 -0.76 6.09
N LEU A 168 19.36 -1.79 5.66
CA LEU A 168 19.70 -2.02 4.27
C LEU A 168 18.43 -2.17 3.40
N ALA A 169 17.49 -3.02 3.82
CA ALA A 169 16.23 -3.22 3.12
C ALA A 169 15.44 -1.91 2.97
N ARG A 170 15.36 -1.11 4.04
CA ARG A 170 14.70 0.20 4.00
C ARG A 170 15.44 1.21 3.14
N ALA A 171 16.77 1.21 3.14
CA ALA A 171 17.59 2.05 2.27
C ALA A 171 17.37 1.69 0.80
N ALA A 172 17.37 0.39 0.45
CA ALA A 172 17.07 -0.08 -0.90
C ALA A 172 15.67 0.35 -1.35
N ARG A 173 14.65 0.12 -0.51
CA ARG A 173 13.28 0.61 -0.77
C ARG A 173 13.25 2.11 -1.03
N THR A 174 13.89 2.90 -0.18
CA THR A 174 13.92 4.36 -0.28
C THR A 174 14.62 4.82 -1.56
N ALA A 175 15.73 4.18 -1.94
CA ALA A 175 16.41 4.44 -3.20
C ALA A 175 15.53 4.12 -4.42
N GLY A 176 14.74 3.05 -4.36
CA GLY A 176 13.75 2.72 -5.39
C GLY A 176 12.60 3.73 -5.46
N GLU A 177 12.06 4.14 -4.31
CA GLU A 177 11.02 5.18 -4.19
C GLU A 177 11.47 6.53 -4.79
N LEU A 178 12.74 6.88 -4.57
CA LEU A 178 13.38 8.11 -5.07
C LEU A 178 14.00 7.99 -6.47
N ARG A 179 14.03 6.79 -7.04
CA ARG A 179 14.70 6.51 -8.33
C ARG A 179 16.18 6.92 -8.37
N ARG A 180 16.92 6.67 -7.30
CA ARG A 180 18.38 6.91 -7.20
C ARG A 180 19.18 5.91 -8.03
N ARG A 181 19.14 6.08 -9.36
CA ARG A 181 19.81 5.21 -10.35
C ARG A 181 21.32 5.14 -10.15
N ASP A 182 21.91 6.22 -9.69
CA ASP A 182 23.32 6.32 -9.34
C ASP A 182 23.71 5.33 -8.22
N LEU A 183 22.76 4.90 -7.39
CA LEU A 183 22.97 3.90 -6.33
C LEU A 183 22.71 2.46 -6.78
N MET A 184 22.29 2.21 -8.02
CA MET A 184 22.03 0.85 -8.51
C MET A 184 23.20 -0.12 -8.31
N PRO A 185 24.47 0.24 -8.57
CA PRO A 185 25.59 -0.66 -8.32
C PRO A 185 25.67 -1.11 -6.85
N ALA A 186 25.42 -0.19 -5.91
CA ALA A 186 25.44 -0.48 -4.48
C ALA A 186 24.23 -1.32 -4.02
N ILE A 187 23.10 -1.26 -4.72
CA ILE A 187 21.91 -2.07 -4.41
C ILE A 187 22.05 -3.49 -4.98
N ARG A 188 22.60 -3.63 -6.19
CA ARG A 188 22.71 -4.91 -6.93
C ARG A 188 23.50 -5.98 -6.19
N VAL A 189 24.49 -5.58 -5.38
CA VAL A 189 25.29 -6.54 -4.58
C VAL A 189 24.42 -7.34 -3.60
N HIS A 190 23.23 -6.84 -3.24
CA HIS A 190 22.30 -7.46 -2.30
C HIS A 190 21.19 -8.28 -2.99
N ARG A 191 21.27 -8.49 -4.30
CA ARG A 191 20.27 -9.23 -5.08
C ARG A 191 19.99 -10.64 -4.56
N GLN A 192 20.99 -11.29 -4.00
CA GLN A 192 20.91 -12.66 -3.49
C GLN A 192 21.09 -12.70 -1.96
N HIS A 193 20.79 -11.59 -1.27
CA HIS A 193 20.92 -11.52 0.18
C HIS A 193 20.10 -12.62 0.88
N GLN A 194 20.61 -13.15 2.00
CA GLN A 194 19.97 -14.25 2.74
C GLN A 194 18.56 -13.85 3.26
N GLU A 195 18.45 -12.67 3.85
CA GLU A 195 17.17 -12.13 4.34
C GLU A 195 16.21 -11.80 3.19
N ALA A 196 14.99 -12.35 3.28
CA ALA A 196 13.97 -12.22 2.24
C ALA A 196 13.57 -10.77 1.98
N ALA A 197 13.36 -9.97 3.04
CA ALA A 197 13.00 -8.56 2.91
C ALA A 197 14.09 -7.74 2.20
N THR A 198 15.36 -7.94 2.57
CA THR A 198 16.49 -7.28 1.90
C THR A 198 16.56 -7.66 0.43
N ARG A 199 16.47 -8.96 0.14
CA ARG A 199 16.48 -9.49 -1.22
C ARG A 199 15.33 -8.92 -2.05
N PHE A 200 14.13 -8.87 -1.49
CA PHE A 200 12.96 -8.29 -2.14
C PHE A 200 13.19 -6.81 -2.44
N TRP A 201 13.54 -5.99 -1.44
CA TRP A 201 13.65 -4.55 -1.62
C TRP A 201 14.82 -4.12 -2.51
N ALA A 202 15.92 -4.89 -2.53
CA ALA A 202 17.02 -4.67 -3.48
C ALA A 202 16.55 -4.87 -4.93
N ASN A 203 15.90 -6.01 -5.22
CA ASN A 203 15.42 -6.31 -6.57
C ASN A 203 14.25 -5.42 -6.98
N TRP A 204 13.32 -5.14 -6.06
CA TRP A 204 12.22 -4.21 -6.30
C TRP A 204 12.75 -2.83 -6.69
N ALA A 205 13.75 -2.30 -5.96
CA ALA A 205 14.31 -1.00 -6.23
C ALA A 205 15.02 -0.94 -7.59
N THR A 206 15.84 -1.93 -7.93
CA THR A 206 16.58 -1.91 -9.20
C THR A 206 15.70 -2.23 -10.40
N ALA A 207 14.71 -3.13 -10.27
CA ALA A 207 13.72 -3.37 -11.32
C ALA A 207 12.91 -2.11 -11.61
N GLN A 208 12.49 -1.39 -10.57
CA GLN A 208 11.88 -0.08 -10.72
C GLN A 208 12.78 0.90 -11.43
N MET A 209 14.10 0.69 -11.54
CA MET A 209 15.05 1.53 -12.27
C MET A 209 15.48 0.97 -13.64
N GLY A 210 14.85 -0.12 -14.10
CA GLY A 210 15.09 -0.75 -15.41
C GLY A 210 16.14 -1.87 -15.40
N ASP A 211 16.43 -2.45 -14.23
CA ASP A 211 17.32 -3.59 -14.11
C ASP A 211 16.63 -4.90 -14.52
N GLU A 212 16.83 -5.35 -15.77
CA GLU A 212 16.20 -6.58 -16.28
C GLU A 212 16.56 -7.82 -15.46
N GLU A 213 17.78 -7.89 -14.94
CA GLU A 213 18.23 -9.05 -14.15
C GLU A 213 17.55 -9.14 -12.76
N ALA A 214 16.90 -8.07 -12.30
CA ALA A 214 16.10 -8.06 -11.06
C ALA A 214 14.68 -8.63 -11.28
N LEU A 215 14.24 -8.80 -12.52
CA LEU A 215 12.92 -9.33 -12.84
C LEU A 215 12.77 -10.80 -12.45
N GLU A 216 13.80 -11.62 -12.64
CA GLU A 216 13.71 -13.04 -12.29
C GLU A 216 13.55 -13.27 -10.77
N PRO A 217 14.35 -12.65 -9.87
CA PRO A 217 14.08 -12.69 -8.44
C PRO A 217 12.69 -12.17 -8.05
N LEU A 218 12.20 -11.10 -8.69
CA LEU A 218 10.85 -10.58 -8.42
C LEU A 218 9.75 -11.55 -8.84
N ARG A 219 9.93 -12.28 -9.95
CA ARG A 219 9.00 -13.33 -10.38
C ARG A 219 8.82 -14.38 -9.29
N GLN A 220 9.90 -14.82 -8.66
CA GLN A 220 9.86 -15.79 -7.56
C GLN A 220 9.05 -15.27 -6.36
N PHE A 221 9.17 -13.98 -6.02
CA PHE A 221 8.32 -13.37 -4.99
C PHE A 221 6.85 -13.26 -5.42
N ALA A 222 6.57 -13.05 -6.71
CA ALA A 222 5.20 -13.00 -7.23
C ALA A 222 4.52 -14.39 -7.23
N GLU A 223 5.30 -15.46 -7.39
CA GLU A 223 4.80 -16.85 -7.36
C GLU A 223 4.57 -17.37 -5.93
N GLN A 224 5.10 -16.71 -4.90
CA GLN A 224 4.98 -17.14 -3.50
C GLN A 224 3.91 -16.33 -2.74
N PRO A 225 2.98 -17.00 -2.03
CA PRO A 225 2.08 -16.31 -1.12
C PRO A 225 2.84 -15.55 -0.04
N GLY A 226 2.43 -14.31 0.25
CA GLY A 226 3.03 -13.50 1.31
C GLY A 226 2.94 -12.00 1.08
N GLU A 227 3.53 -11.23 1.99
CA GLU A 227 3.44 -9.76 2.00
C GLU A 227 4.03 -9.07 0.75
N PHE A 228 4.92 -9.76 0.03
CA PHE A 228 5.60 -9.25 -1.16
C PHE A 228 4.89 -9.59 -2.47
N GLN A 229 3.98 -10.57 -2.48
CA GLN A 229 3.48 -11.20 -3.71
C GLN A 229 2.89 -10.22 -4.70
N TYR A 230 1.84 -9.49 -4.29
CA TYR A 230 1.13 -8.57 -5.17
C TYR A 230 2.03 -7.41 -5.63
N ARG A 231 2.93 -6.95 -4.76
CA ARG A 231 3.85 -5.84 -5.03
C ARG A 231 4.94 -6.26 -6.03
N ALA A 232 5.43 -7.49 -5.91
CA ALA A 232 6.33 -8.12 -6.87
C ALA A 232 5.63 -8.27 -8.23
N LEU A 233 4.39 -8.79 -8.23
CA LEU A 233 3.60 -9.00 -9.44
C LEU A 233 3.39 -7.69 -10.22
N CYS A 234 2.97 -6.61 -9.54
CA CYS A 234 2.74 -5.31 -10.18
C CYS A 234 4.00 -4.76 -10.86
N VAL A 235 5.15 -4.78 -10.17
CA VAL A 235 6.41 -4.29 -10.72
C VAL A 235 6.92 -5.20 -11.84
N TRP A 236 6.86 -6.52 -11.63
CA TRP A 236 7.34 -7.48 -12.62
C TRP A 236 6.56 -7.36 -13.93
N LEU A 237 5.22 -7.36 -13.89
CA LEU A 237 4.39 -7.19 -15.10
C LEU A 237 4.55 -5.82 -15.73
N ALA A 238 4.69 -4.76 -14.92
CA ALA A 238 4.93 -3.43 -15.46
C ALA A 238 6.22 -3.40 -16.29
N TRP A 239 7.32 -4.00 -15.82
CA TRP A 239 8.64 -3.88 -16.46
C TRP A 239 9.00 -5.01 -17.44
N GLN A 240 8.40 -6.18 -17.32
CA GLN A 240 8.65 -7.31 -18.19
C GLN A 240 8.15 -7.07 -19.63
N LYS A 241 8.85 -7.66 -20.60
CA LYS A 241 8.41 -7.66 -22.00
C LYS A 241 7.13 -8.49 -22.15
N ARG A 242 6.17 -7.95 -22.90
CA ARG A 242 4.80 -8.48 -22.98
C ARG A 242 4.75 -9.95 -23.37
N GLU A 243 5.59 -10.37 -24.32
CA GLU A 243 5.66 -11.76 -24.79
C GLU A 243 6.09 -12.74 -23.69
N HIS A 244 7.01 -12.32 -22.81
CA HIS A 244 7.46 -13.12 -21.67
C HIS A 244 6.38 -13.18 -20.59
N SER A 245 5.68 -12.06 -20.33
CA SER A 245 4.52 -12.04 -19.43
C SER A 245 3.41 -12.97 -19.91
N ILE A 246 3.08 -12.98 -21.20
CA ILE A 246 2.06 -13.88 -21.78
C ILE A 246 2.48 -15.35 -21.63
N ALA A 247 3.74 -15.68 -21.96
CA ALA A 247 4.23 -17.05 -21.84
C ALA A 247 4.15 -17.55 -20.40
N TRP A 248 4.54 -16.72 -19.43
CA TRP A 248 4.46 -17.03 -18.01
C TRP A 248 3.01 -17.16 -17.51
N ILE A 249 2.12 -16.23 -17.86
CA ILE A 249 0.69 -16.30 -17.49
C ILE A 249 0.05 -17.59 -18.02
N ARG A 250 0.37 -18.02 -19.24
CA ARG A 250 -0.11 -19.30 -19.79
C ARG A 250 0.32 -20.50 -18.95
N GLN A 251 1.52 -20.47 -18.37
CA GLN A 251 1.99 -21.52 -17.45
C GLN A 251 1.21 -21.47 -16.13
N LEU A 252 0.97 -20.28 -15.57
CA LEU A 252 0.17 -20.12 -14.35
C LEU A 252 -1.27 -20.65 -14.53
N MET A 253 -1.89 -20.35 -15.67
CA MET A 253 -3.26 -20.77 -15.97
C MET A 253 -3.42 -22.30 -16.04
N GLN A 254 -2.33 -23.04 -16.28
CA GLN A 254 -2.31 -24.50 -16.29
C GLN A 254 -2.13 -25.11 -14.89
N ASN A 255 -1.69 -24.32 -13.90
CA ASN A 255 -1.49 -24.79 -12.54
C ASN A 255 -2.65 -24.31 -11.62
N PRO A 256 -3.53 -25.21 -11.14
CA PRO A 256 -4.63 -24.86 -10.26
C PRO A 256 -4.20 -24.12 -8.99
N GLU A 257 -3.06 -24.46 -8.39
CA GLU A 257 -2.56 -23.82 -7.16
C GLU A 257 -2.15 -22.36 -7.40
N GLN A 258 -1.79 -22.01 -8.63
CA GLN A 258 -1.38 -20.67 -9.03
C GLN A 258 -2.48 -19.91 -9.79
N ARG A 259 -3.70 -20.45 -9.82
CA ARG A 259 -4.80 -19.85 -10.57
C ARG A 259 -5.13 -18.43 -10.10
N ARG A 260 -5.15 -18.19 -8.79
CA ARG A 260 -5.34 -16.86 -8.20
C ARG A 260 -4.34 -15.83 -8.73
N ILE A 261 -3.05 -16.12 -8.70
CA ILE A 261 -2.02 -15.19 -9.20
C ILE A 261 -2.10 -15.04 -10.73
N GLY A 262 -2.49 -16.11 -11.45
CA GLY A 262 -2.78 -16.06 -12.88
C GLY A 262 -3.91 -15.08 -13.23
N ILE A 263 -5.00 -15.08 -12.47
CA ILE A 263 -6.12 -14.14 -12.65
C ILE A 263 -5.67 -12.70 -12.44
N GLN A 264 -4.95 -12.43 -11.35
CA GLN A 264 -4.41 -11.09 -11.07
C GLN A 264 -3.45 -10.64 -12.19
N ALA A 265 -2.60 -11.55 -12.67
CA ALA A 265 -1.66 -11.27 -13.73
C ALA A 265 -2.33 -10.96 -15.07
N VAL A 266 -3.42 -11.67 -15.40
CA VAL A 266 -4.25 -11.36 -16.57
C VAL A 266 -4.86 -9.96 -16.48
N GLY A 267 -5.42 -9.59 -15.32
CA GLY A 267 -5.97 -8.25 -15.10
C GLY A 267 -4.92 -7.15 -15.28
N LEU A 268 -3.72 -7.34 -14.72
CA LEU A 268 -2.59 -6.40 -14.83
C LEU A 268 -2.00 -6.33 -16.25
N LEU A 269 -1.93 -7.45 -16.97
CA LEU A 269 -1.52 -7.47 -18.39
C LEU A 269 -2.50 -6.71 -19.28
N GLY A 270 -3.79 -6.77 -18.91
CA GLY A 270 -4.86 -6.00 -19.53
C GLY A 270 -5.23 -6.46 -20.94
N ASP A 271 -4.89 -7.69 -21.35
CA ASP A 271 -5.23 -8.19 -22.70
C ASP A 271 -6.68 -8.72 -22.75
N PRO A 272 -7.55 -8.16 -23.60
CA PRO A 272 -8.95 -8.56 -23.68
C PRO A 272 -9.16 -9.99 -24.19
N VAL A 273 -8.14 -10.62 -24.80
CA VAL A 273 -8.20 -12.04 -25.21
C VAL A 273 -8.53 -12.97 -24.03
N SER A 274 -8.16 -12.58 -22.82
CA SER A 274 -8.38 -13.39 -21.62
C SER A 274 -9.76 -13.19 -20.98
N VAL A 275 -10.58 -12.23 -21.44
CA VAL A 275 -11.89 -11.93 -20.82
C VAL A 275 -12.83 -13.14 -20.81
N PRO A 276 -13.00 -13.92 -21.89
CA PRO A 276 -13.83 -15.12 -21.84
C PRO A 276 -13.36 -16.12 -20.77
N TRP A 277 -12.05 -16.23 -20.54
CA TRP A 277 -11.51 -17.08 -19.49
C TRP A 277 -11.75 -16.52 -18.09
N LEU A 278 -11.62 -15.20 -17.89
CA LEU A 278 -11.97 -14.55 -16.63
C LEU A 278 -13.45 -14.80 -16.26
N ILE A 279 -14.36 -14.67 -17.23
CA ILE A 279 -15.80 -14.95 -17.04
C ILE A 279 -16.03 -16.40 -16.61
N GLN A 280 -15.27 -17.35 -17.15
CA GLN A 280 -15.32 -18.74 -16.67
C GLN A 280 -14.87 -18.87 -15.22
N GLN A 281 -13.81 -18.15 -14.81
CA GLN A 281 -13.32 -18.17 -13.43
C GLN A 281 -14.32 -17.51 -12.45
N MET A 282 -15.19 -16.61 -12.93
CA MET A 282 -16.27 -16.04 -12.11
C MET A 282 -17.30 -17.07 -11.65
N SER A 283 -17.35 -18.25 -12.29
CA SER A 283 -18.22 -19.35 -11.88
C SER A 283 -17.58 -20.27 -10.81
N ASP A 284 -16.30 -20.08 -10.51
CA ASP A 284 -15.54 -20.87 -9.52
C ASP A 284 -15.41 -20.06 -8.22
N LEU A 285 -16.18 -20.40 -7.17
CA LEU A 285 -16.34 -19.56 -5.97
C LEU A 285 -15.02 -19.07 -5.33
N PRO A 286 -13.96 -19.89 -5.16
CA PRO A 286 -12.69 -19.43 -4.61
C PRO A 286 -11.96 -18.38 -5.46
N HIS A 287 -12.31 -18.28 -6.75
CA HIS A 287 -11.66 -17.41 -7.73
C HIS A 287 -12.58 -16.31 -8.26
N ALA A 288 -13.88 -16.36 -7.93
CA ALA A 288 -14.88 -15.55 -8.58
C ALA A 288 -14.63 -14.06 -8.36
N ARG A 289 -14.44 -13.66 -7.11
CA ARG A 289 -14.21 -12.26 -6.70
C ARG A 289 -12.94 -11.67 -7.31
N VAL A 290 -11.81 -12.39 -7.26
CA VAL A 290 -10.56 -11.93 -7.91
C VAL A 290 -10.67 -11.86 -9.43
N ALA A 291 -11.48 -12.73 -10.06
CA ALA A 291 -11.77 -12.64 -11.49
C ALA A 291 -12.61 -11.41 -11.84
N GLY A 292 -13.60 -11.08 -11.00
CA GLY A 292 -14.36 -9.83 -11.08
C GLY A 292 -13.46 -8.59 -10.97
N GLU A 293 -12.52 -8.59 -10.00
CA GLU A 293 -11.54 -7.51 -9.84
C GLU A 293 -10.65 -7.35 -11.09
N ALA A 294 -10.11 -8.47 -11.62
CA ALA A 294 -9.28 -8.46 -12.82
C ALA A 294 -10.04 -7.96 -14.06
N PHE A 295 -11.30 -8.36 -14.20
CA PHE A 295 -12.19 -7.88 -15.25
C PHE A 295 -12.44 -6.37 -15.14
N SER A 296 -12.74 -5.88 -13.94
CA SER A 296 -12.96 -4.45 -13.67
C SER A 296 -11.71 -3.62 -13.93
N LEU A 297 -10.53 -4.11 -13.49
CA LEU A 297 -9.24 -3.47 -13.77
C LEU A 297 -8.96 -3.35 -15.27
N MET A 298 -9.30 -4.36 -16.06
CA MET A 298 -9.06 -4.36 -17.50
C MET A 298 -10.07 -3.48 -18.25
N THR A 299 -11.36 -3.68 -17.99
CA THR A 299 -12.46 -3.13 -18.79
C THR A 299 -12.98 -1.78 -18.28
N GLY A 300 -12.69 -1.43 -17.02
CA GLY A 300 -13.26 -0.25 -16.37
C GLY A 300 -14.73 -0.41 -15.99
N ALA A 301 -15.32 -1.60 -16.19
CA ALA A 301 -16.65 -1.90 -15.71
C ALA A 301 -16.66 -1.92 -14.18
N ASP A 302 -17.38 -0.99 -13.58
CA ASP A 302 -17.66 -1.02 -12.14
C ASP A 302 -18.84 -1.96 -11.91
N LEU A 303 -18.59 -3.08 -11.22
CA LEU A 303 -19.58 -4.14 -11.09
C LEU A 303 -20.82 -3.68 -10.31
N ALA A 304 -20.65 -2.85 -9.29
CA ALA A 304 -21.75 -2.34 -8.48
C ALA A 304 -22.55 -1.27 -9.24
N LEU A 305 -21.87 -0.34 -9.88
CA LEU A 305 -22.55 0.73 -10.63
C LEU A 305 -23.34 0.20 -11.84
N LEU A 306 -22.91 -0.94 -12.40
CA LEU A 306 -23.53 -1.56 -13.58
C LEU A 306 -24.47 -2.73 -13.23
N ASP A 307 -24.72 -2.98 -11.95
CA ASP A 307 -25.54 -4.10 -11.46
C ASP A 307 -25.07 -5.47 -12.01
N LEU A 308 -23.74 -5.69 -12.06
CA LEU A 308 -23.10 -6.91 -12.62
C LEU A 308 -22.71 -7.93 -11.55
N GLU A 309 -23.19 -7.77 -10.33
CA GLU A 309 -22.94 -8.67 -9.20
C GLU A 309 -24.13 -9.59 -8.90
N LEU A 310 -23.87 -10.67 -8.16
CA LEU A 310 -24.91 -11.55 -7.66
C LEU A 310 -25.79 -10.80 -6.65
N GLN A 311 -27.11 -10.93 -6.82
CA GLN A 311 -28.09 -10.42 -5.85
C GLN A 311 -28.11 -11.25 -4.56
N ASP A 312 -28.00 -12.57 -4.71
CA ASP A 312 -27.92 -13.52 -3.60
C ASP A 312 -26.47 -13.95 -3.41
N LEU A 313 -25.92 -13.68 -2.22
CA LEU A 313 -24.55 -14.04 -1.89
C LEU A 313 -24.41 -15.57 -1.80
N PRO A 314 -23.36 -16.16 -2.40
CA PRO A 314 -23.13 -17.59 -2.29
C PRO A 314 -22.75 -17.96 -0.86
N ASP A 315 -23.16 -19.16 -0.44
CA ASP A 315 -22.70 -19.77 0.80
C ASP A 315 -21.24 -20.26 0.59
N PHE A 316 -20.29 -19.41 0.96
CA PHE A 316 -18.87 -19.65 0.78
C PHE A 316 -18.07 -19.10 1.97
N ASP A 317 -17.36 -19.98 2.66
CA ASP A 317 -16.46 -19.63 3.74
C ASP A 317 -15.01 -19.88 3.33
N ALA A 318 -14.23 -18.79 3.21
CA ALA A 318 -12.81 -18.81 2.87
C ALA A 318 -11.91 -18.44 4.05
N GLY A 319 -12.48 -18.13 5.22
CA GLY A 319 -11.74 -17.64 6.39
C GLY A 319 -11.34 -18.74 7.37
N PRO A 320 -10.71 -18.35 8.49
CA PRO A 320 -10.67 -19.22 9.67
C PRO A 320 -12.10 -19.54 10.10
N ASN A 321 -12.40 -20.80 10.40
CA ASN A 321 -13.59 -21.11 11.17
C ASN A 321 -13.33 -20.85 12.67
N ASP A 322 -14.40 -20.80 13.47
CA ASP A 322 -14.30 -20.62 14.92
C ASP A 322 -13.78 -21.87 15.67
N ALA A 323 -13.29 -22.90 14.97
CA ALA A 323 -12.80 -24.10 15.61
C ALA A 323 -11.39 -23.85 16.20
N PRO A 324 -11.20 -23.96 17.52
CA PRO A 324 -9.91 -23.68 18.16
C PRO A 324 -8.79 -24.67 17.76
N GLU A 325 -9.15 -25.73 17.03
CA GLU A 325 -8.22 -26.77 16.55
C GLU A 325 -7.91 -26.62 15.06
N ASP A 326 -8.55 -25.68 14.35
CA ASP A 326 -8.21 -25.36 12.97
C ASP A 326 -6.96 -24.47 12.92
N ALA A 327 -5.95 -24.95 12.19
CA ALA A 327 -4.70 -24.23 12.00
C ALA A 327 -4.82 -23.10 10.96
N ASN A 328 -5.93 -23.02 10.21
CA ASN A 328 -6.15 -22.01 9.18
C ASN A 328 -6.57 -20.67 9.79
N VAL A 329 -5.60 -19.83 10.16
CA VAL A 329 -5.84 -18.44 10.61
C VAL A 329 -5.84 -17.41 9.48
N ALA A 330 -5.81 -17.85 8.21
CA ALA A 330 -5.67 -16.97 7.07
C ALA A 330 -7.01 -16.28 6.76
N MET A 331 -7.04 -14.96 6.94
CA MET A 331 -8.17 -14.13 6.52
C MET A 331 -8.36 -14.21 5.00
N ASP A 332 -9.61 -14.20 4.58
CA ASP A 332 -10.00 -14.19 3.17
C ASP A 332 -9.47 -12.91 2.47
N PRO A 333 -8.53 -13.02 1.50
CA PRO A 333 -7.94 -11.87 0.85
C PRO A 333 -8.89 -11.12 -0.10
N ASP A 334 -10.06 -11.73 -0.39
CA ASP A 334 -11.10 -11.23 -1.27
C ASP A 334 -12.38 -10.82 -0.53
N GLU A 335 -12.39 -10.85 0.80
CA GLU A 335 -13.56 -10.57 1.66
C GLU A 335 -14.37 -9.35 1.19
N ASN A 336 -13.67 -8.29 0.77
CA ASN A 336 -14.26 -7.01 0.41
C ASN A 336 -14.38 -6.79 -1.12
N LEU A 337 -14.30 -7.86 -1.90
CA LEU A 337 -14.58 -7.84 -3.34
C LEU A 337 -16.02 -8.30 -3.60
N LEU A 338 -16.63 -7.70 -4.62
CA LEU A 338 -17.97 -8.03 -5.07
C LEU A 338 -18.00 -9.42 -5.71
N TRP A 339 -19.10 -10.15 -5.52
CA TRP A 339 -19.35 -11.42 -6.17
C TRP A 339 -19.90 -11.19 -7.59
N PRO A 340 -19.09 -11.38 -8.65
CA PRO A 340 -19.55 -11.14 -10.01
C PRO A 340 -20.65 -12.13 -10.44
N ASP A 341 -21.66 -11.66 -11.19
CA ASP A 341 -22.57 -12.53 -11.92
C ASP A 341 -21.98 -12.86 -13.31
N PRO A 342 -21.55 -14.11 -13.58
CA PRO A 342 -20.92 -14.46 -14.85
C PRO A 342 -21.83 -14.26 -16.06
N ARG A 343 -23.16 -14.37 -15.91
CA ARG A 343 -24.13 -14.22 -17.00
C ARG A 343 -24.32 -12.75 -17.36
N LEU A 344 -24.49 -11.89 -16.35
CA LEU A 344 -24.62 -10.44 -16.57
C LEU A 344 -23.33 -9.87 -17.17
N ILE A 345 -22.17 -10.27 -16.65
CA ILE A 345 -20.88 -9.86 -17.19
C ILE A 345 -20.65 -10.39 -18.61
N ALA A 346 -21.05 -11.63 -18.90
CA ALA A 346 -20.98 -12.14 -20.27
C ALA A 346 -21.85 -11.32 -21.23
N ALA A 347 -23.07 -10.95 -20.84
CA ALA A 347 -23.94 -10.11 -21.64
C ALA A 347 -23.34 -8.70 -21.84
N TRP A 348 -22.80 -8.09 -20.78
CA TRP A 348 -22.10 -6.81 -20.86
C TRP A 348 -20.91 -6.90 -21.81
N TRP A 349 -20.10 -7.97 -21.73
CA TRP A 349 -18.95 -8.17 -22.59
C TRP A 349 -19.34 -8.37 -24.06
N GLN A 350 -20.44 -9.05 -24.35
CA GLN A 350 -20.94 -9.15 -25.73
C GLN A 350 -21.33 -7.77 -26.31
N ALA A 351 -21.84 -6.86 -25.47
CA ALA A 351 -22.23 -5.52 -25.90
C ALA A 351 -21.03 -4.55 -26.06
N HIS A 352 -20.00 -4.65 -25.23
CA HIS A 352 -18.90 -3.68 -25.16
C HIS A 352 -17.55 -4.22 -25.65
N GLY A 353 -17.41 -5.54 -25.81
CA GLY A 353 -16.15 -6.18 -26.18
C GLY A 353 -15.60 -5.76 -27.54
N GLY A 354 -16.45 -5.22 -28.43
CA GLY A 354 -16.05 -4.64 -29.71
C GLY A 354 -15.16 -3.41 -29.60
N ASP A 355 -15.16 -2.72 -28.45
CA ASP A 355 -14.31 -1.55 -28.19
C ASP A 355 -12.86 -1.93 -27.86
N PHE A 356 -12.58 -3.22 -27.67
CA PHE A 356 -11.29 -3.73 -27.22
C PHE A 356 -10.57 -4.48 -28.34
N GLN A 357 -9.28 -4.18 -28.48
CA GLN A 357 -8.40 -4.84 -29.44
C GLN A 357 -7.51 -5.90 -28.77
N ALA A 358 -7.56 -7.13 -29.29
CA ALA A 358 -6.67 -8.21 -28.88
C ALA A 358 -5.18 -7.84 -29.02
N GLY A 359 -4.36 -8.23 -28.03
CA GLY A 359 -2.92 -7.93 -28.02
C GLY A 359 -2.56 -6.55 -27.45
N VAL A 360 -3.54 -5.68 -27.21
CA VAL A 360 -3.36 -4.37 -26.58
C VAL A 360 -3.66 -4.48 -25.09
N GLY A 361 -2.84 -3.85 -24.25
CA GLY A 361 -3.09 -3.77 -22.80
C GLY A 361 -4.06 -2.65 -22.47
N TYR A 362 -5.04 -2.92 -21.61
CA TYR A 362 -5.99 -1.93 -21.09
C TYR A 362 -5.87 -1.78 -19.57
N VAL A 363 -6.27 -0.61 -19.08
CA VAL A 363 -6.44 -0.28 -17.66
C VAL A 363 -7.67 0.63 -17.55
N LEU A 364 -8.65 0.19 -16.77
CA LEU A 364 -9.94 0.84 -16.60
C LEU A 364 -10.62 1.21 -17.93
N GLY A 365 -10.61 0.28 -18.89
CA GLY A 365 -11.26 0.45 -20.19
C GLY A 365 -10.47 1.30 -21.19
N LEU A 366 -9.30 1.81 -20.79
CA LEU A 366 -8.45 2.65 -21.63
C LEU A 366 -7.18 1.92 -22.01
N GLN A 367 -6.71 2.09 -23.25
CA GLN A 367 -5.41 1.56 -23.65
C GLN A 367 -4.30 2.07 -22.71
N GLN A 368 -3.44 1.17 -22.27
CA GLN A 368 -2.37 1.47 -21.32
C GLN A 368 -1.44 2.54 -21.91
N SER A 369 -1.38 3.67 -21.22
CA SER A 369 -0.62 4.85 -21.59
C SER A 369 -0.39 5.68 -20.34
N GLU A 370 0.44 6.73 -20.43
CA GLU A 370 0.67 7.60 -19.28
C GLU A 370 -0.64 8.27 -18.83
N SER A 371 -1.47 8.73 -19.76
CA SER A 371 -2.73 9.39 -19.45
C SER A 371 -3.72 8.46 -18.78
N SER A 372 -3.88 7.22 -19.27
CA SER A 372 -4.80 6.26 -18.64
C SER A 372 -4.34 5.83 -17.26
N TYR A 373 -3.03 5.65 -17.03
CA TYR A 373 -2.53 5.38 -15.68
C TYR A 373 -2.70 6.58 -14.73
N ARG A 374 -2.50 7.82 -15.21
CA ARG A 374 -2.81 9.02 -14.39
C ARG A 374 -4.29 9.09 -14.03
N GLN A 375 -5.18 8.75 -14.95
CA GLN A 375 -6.62 8.67 -14.67
C GLN A 375 -6.94 7.57 -13.65
N ALA A 376 -6.30 6.40 -13.77
CA ALA A 376 -6.44 5.32 -12.80
C ALA A 376 -5.91 5.70 -11.41
N LEU A 377 -4.83 6.50 -11.31
CA LEU A 377 -4.34 7.03 -10.04
C LEU A 377 -5.33 7.98 -9.35
N ALA A 378 -6.12 8.73 -10.14
CA ALA A 378 -7.10 9.67 -9.63
C ALA A 378 -8.44 9.01 -9.28
N ARG A 379 -8.91 8.08 -10.12
CA ARG A 379 -10.30 7.56 -10.07
C ARG A 379 -10.42 6.07 -9.76
N GLY A 380 -9.33 5.31 -9.84
CA GLY A 380 -9.37 3.87 -9.61
C GLY A 380 -9.49 3.52 -8.13
N GLN A 381 -9.84 2.28 -7.87
CA GLN A 381 -9.74 1.68 -6.53
C GLN A 381 -8.28 1.44 -6.14
N GLN A 382 -7.97 1.32 -4.85
CA GLN A 382 -6.60 1.42 -4.34
C GLN A 382 -5.64 0.38 -4.91
N ARG A 383 -6.08 -0.87 -5.13
CA ARG A 383 -5.26 -1.88 -5.83
C ARG A 383 -5.01 -1.50 -7.30
N GLN A 384 -6.00 -0.95 -7.99
CA GLN A 384 -5.86 -0.41 -9.36
C GLN A 384 -4.91 0.80 -9.38
N ARG A 385 -4.97 1.68 -8.36
CA ARG A 385 -4.05 2.82 -8.18
C ARG A 385 -2.61 2.35 -7.96
N ILE A 386 -2.40 1.30 -7.17
CA ILE A 386 -1.07 0.68 -6.96
C ILE A 386 -0.51 0.12 -8.27
N ALA A 387 -1.34 -0.59 -9.05
CA ALA A 387 -0.96 -1.09 -10.37
C ALA A 387 -0.60 0.06 -11.32
N ALA A 388 -1.43 1.11 -11.35
CA ALA A 388 -1.20 2.30 -12.17
C ALA A 388 0.08 3.05 -11.80
N ALA A 389 0.43 3.13 -10.51
CA ALA A 389 1.70 3.69 -10.06
C ALA A 389 2.91 2.93 -10.63
N CYS A 390 2.81 1.60 -10.75
CA CYS A 390 3.85 0.78 -11.39
C CYS A 390 3.91 1.01 -12.90
N GLY A 391 2.75 1.15 -13.56
CA GLY A 391 2.64 1.52 -14.97
C GLY A 391 3.29 2.88 -15.28
N ILE A 392 2.98 3.91 -14.50
CA ILE A 392 3.64 5.23 -14.59
C ILE A 392 5.14 5.10 -14.37
N ALA A 393 5.58 4.32 -13.39
CA ALA A 393 7.01 4.18 -13.08
C ALA A 393 7.83 3.66 -14.27
N ARG A 394 7.25 2.80 -15.12
CA ARG A 394 7.85 2.36 -16.39
C ARG A 394 7.90 3.48 -17.42
N LEU A 395 6.80 4.22 -17.59
CA LEU A 395 6.69 5.27 -18.62
C LEU A 395 7.46 6.56 -18.26
N ARG A 396 7.66 6.82 -16.96
CA ARG A 396 8.41 7.95 -16.41
C ARG A 396 9.59 7.47 -15.57
N PRO A 397 10.63 6.90 -16.21
CA PRO A 397 11.63 6.14 -15.47
C PRO A 397 12.67 7.05 -14.77
N THR A 398 12.55 8.37 -14.90
CA THR A 398 13.40 9.38 -14.23
C THR A 398 12.68 10.12 -13.11
N GLU A 399 11.37 9.89 -12.93
CA GLU A 399 10.56 10.56 -11.91
C GLU A 399 10.38 9.65 -10.69
N VAL A 400 10.39 10.24 -9.49
CA VAL A 400 10.10 9.52 -8.24
C VAL A 400 8.77 8.77 -8.33
N LEU A 401 8.63 7.65 -7.62
CA LEU A 401 7.42 6.85 -7.69
C LEU A 401 6.23 7.59 -7.09
N PHE A 402 5.04 7.52 -7.70
CA PHE A 402 3.83 8.08 -7.10
C PHE A 402 3.53 7.44 -5.73
N PRO A 403 3.35 8.21 -4.65
CA PRO A 403 3.16 7.66 -3.30
C PRO A 403 1.68 7.35 -3.01
N THR A 404 1.16 6.22 -3.49
CA THR A 404 -0.23 5.79 -3.27
C THR A 404 -0.63 5.60 -1.79
N SER A 405 0.35 5.57 -0.88
CA SER A 405 0.17 5.46 0.57
C SER A 405 0.26 6.79 1.33
N ALA A 406 0.62 7.90 0.65
CA ALA A 406 0.66 9.22 1.26
C ALA A 406 -0.75 9.66 1.70
N PRO A 407 -0.91 10.68 2.55
CA PRO A 407 -2.22 11.28 2.80
C PRO A 407 -2.94 11.67 1.51
N ALA A 408 -4.25 11.50 1.45
CA ALA A 408 -5.08 11.74 0.28
C ALA A 408 -4.91 13.18 -0.24
N TRP A 409 -4.79 14.17 0.65
CA TRP A 409 -4.52 15.56 0.25
C TRP A 409 -3.19 15.71 -0.51
N ARG A 410 -2.14 14.99 -0.12
CA ARG A 410 -0.84 15.00 -0.81
C ARG A 410 -0.94 14.31 -2.15
N GLN A 411 -1.67 13.20 -2.22
CA GLN A 411 -1.93 12.48 -3.46
C GLN A 411 -2.70 13.36 -4.46
N LYS A 412 -3.77 14.04 -4.01
CA LYS A 412 -4.56 14.98 -4.82
C LYS A 412 -3.71 16.14 -5.35
N ALA A 413 -2.89 16.75 -4.51
CA ALA A 413 -1.96 17.81 -4.92
C ALA A 413 -0.98 17.32 -6.01
N LEU A 414 -0.42 16.12 -5.88
CA LEU A 414 0.48 15.53 -6.88
C LEU A 414 -0.24 15.19 -8.21
N LEU A 415 -1.56 14.96 -8.17
CA LEU A 415 -2.39 14.75 -9.36
C LEU A 415 -2.89 16.05 -9.99
N GLY A 416 -2.60 17.21 -9.38
CA GLY A 416 -3.05 18.52 -9.86
C GLY A 416 -4.50 18.85 -9.49
N GLU A 417 -5.10 18.11 -8.55
CA GLU A 417 -6.41 18.45 -7.98
C GLU A 417 -6.25 19.48 -6.87
N PRO A 418 -7.18 20.46 -6.74
CA PRO A 418 -7.13 21.40 -5.64
C PRO A 418 -7.21 20.65 -4.31
N ALA A 419 -6.25 20.89 -3.42
CA ALA A 419 -6.36 20.40 -2.05
C ALA A 419 -7.64 20.98 -1.44
N GLY A 420 -8.56 20.13 -1.01
CA GLY A 420 -9.69 20.57 -0.19
C GLY A 420 -9.14 21.33 1.00
N PHE A 421 -9.59 22.58 1.17
CA PHE A 421 -9.10 23.48 2.21
C PHE A 421 -9.15 22.83 3.60
N GLY A 422 -8.06 22.99 4.35
CA GLY A 422 -7.99 22.68 5.77
C GLY A 422 -6.85 21.77 6.15
N ARG A 423 -5.62 22.31 6.19
CA ARG A 423 -4.53 21.94 7.10
C ARG A 423 -3.50 23.05 7.14
#